data_AF-A0A9D5KVP4-F1
#
_entry.id   AF-A0A9D5KVP4-F1
#
_cell.length_a   1.000
_cell.length_b   1.000
_cell.length_c   1.000
_cell.angle_alpha   90.00
_cell.angle_beta   90.00
_cell.angle_gamma   90.00
#
_symmetry.space_group_name_H-M   'P 1'
#
loop_
_entity.id
_entity.type
_entity.pdbx_description
1 polymer ?
#
loop_
_entity_poly.entity_id
_entity_poly.type
_entity_poly.pdbx_seq_one_letter_code
_entity_poly.pdbx_strand_id
1 'polypeptide(L)'
;METRQIPVKAMVEISSPEGETLRKKGTIGSTDCVRALIPADEVENWESVPVSLVLEAIEAEKLEEKYKADVVKRIRLRFTADDEAAILRKRIALVGSETEDEDVLNEFLEYNSYAEQCKKEARAAVYGAPDEEINES
;
A
#
# COMPACT_ATOMS: atom_id res chain seq x y z
N MET A 1 21.86 -14.37 -9.89
CA MET A 1 21.51 -13.91 -11.25
C MET A 1 22.70 -14.16 -12.15
N GLU A 2 22.48 -14.83 -13.27
CA GLU A 2 23.51 -15.05 -14.29
C GLU A 2 23.28 -14.11 -15.48
N THR A 3 24.33 -13.76 -16.21
CA THR A 3 24.25 -12.87 -17.38
C THR A 3 25.04 -13.47 -18.54
N ARG A 4 24.41 -13.53 -19.72
CA ARG A 4 25.02 -14.01 -20.96
C ARG A 4 24.90 -12.97 -22.06
N GLN A 5 26.02 -12.61 -22.67
CA GLN A 5 26.05 -11.65 -23.78
C GLN A 5 25.55 -12.31 -25.08
N ILE A 6 24.64 -11.64 -25.79
CA ILE A 6 24.13 -12.11 -27.10
C ILE A 6 24.80 -11.31 -28.22
N PRO A 7 25.09 -11.90 -29.40
CA PRO A 7 25.69 -11.21 -30.56
C PRO A 7 24.83 -10.09 -31.21
N VAL A 8 23.76 -9.63 -30.55
CA VAL A 8 23.02 -8.42 -30.92
C VAL A 8 23.56 -7.27 -30.07
N LYS A 9 24.12 -6.23 -30.71
CA LYS A 9 24.78 -5.11 -30.02
C LYS A 9 23.90 -4.57 -28.87
N ALA A 10 24.49 -4.54 -27.67
CA ALA A 10 23.96 -3.97 -26.42
C ALA A 10 22.86 -4.73 -25.66
N MET A 11 22.52 -5.98 -26.03
CA MET A 11 21.58 -6.80 -25.25
C MET A 11 22.28 -7.92 -24.48
N VAL A 12 21.80 -8.21 -23.27
CA VAL A 12 22.23 -9.34 -22.45
C VAL A 12 21.02 -10.15 -21.98
N GLU A 13 21.18 -11.47 -22.00
CA GLU A 13 20.24 -12.37 -21.36
C GLU A 13 20.60 -12.48 -19.88
N ILE A 14 19.61 -12.28 -19.01
CA ILE A 14 19.72 -12.57 -17.59
C ILE A 14 18.80 -13.75 -17.23
N SER A 15 19.21 -14.56 -16.27
CA SER A 15 18.42 -15.68 -15.74
C SER A 15 18.43 -15.72 -14.22
N SER A 16 17.31 -16.14 -13.65
CA SER A 16 17.20 -16.47 -12.23
C SER A 16 17.50 -17.96 -11.99
N PRO A 17 18.07 -18.31 -10.83
CA PRO A 17 18.12 -19.67 -10.32
C PRO A 17 16.72 -20.27 -10.10
N GLU A 18 16.67 -21.59 -9.92
CA GLU A 18 15.45 -22.29 -9.53
C GLU A 18 14.91 -21.76 -8.19
N GLY A 19 13.60 -21.52 -8.11
CA GLY A 19 12.95 -20.94 -6.91
C GLY A 19 13.03 -19.41 -6.83
N GLU A 20 13.67 -18.75 -7.79
CA GLU A 20 13.75 -17.29 -7.89
C GLU A 20 13.12 -16.78 -9.20
N THR A 21 12.71 -15.51 -9.20
CA THR A 21 12.23 -14.77 -10.38
C THR A 21 13.00 -13.46 -10.56
N LEU A 22 13.07 -12.97 -11.80
CA LEU A 22 13.69 -11.69 -12.12
C LEU A 22 12.68 -10.56 -12.00
N ARG A 23 13.05 -9.50 -11.29
CA ARG A 23 12.26 -8.26 -11.25
C ARG A 23 13.13 -7.03 -11.43
N LYS A 24 12.49 -5.94 -11.88
CA LYS A 24 13.08 -4.61 -11.76
C LYS A 24 13.10 -4.18 -10.29
N LYS A 25 14.25 -3.69 -9.83
CA LYS A 25 14.42 -3.12 -8.50
C LYS A 25 13.36 -2.05 -8.25
N GLY A 26 12.78 -2.07 -7.06
CA GLY A 26 11.72 -1.14 -6.67
C GLY A 26 10.33 -1.44 -7.24
N THR A 27 10.14 -2.54 -7.97
CA THR A 27 8.82 -3.01 -8.40
C THR A 27 8.36 -4.19 -7.55
N ILE A 28 7.07 -4.22 -7.21
CA ILE A 28 6.40 -5.35 -6.58
C ILE A 28 5.61 -6.05 -7.69
N GLY A 29 5.85 -7.35 -7.91
CA GLY A 29 5.02 -8.20 -8.78
C GLY A 29 5.11 -8.03 -10.30
N SER A 30 6.04 -7.24 -10.86
CA SER A 30 5.93 -6.86 -12.29
C SER A 30 6.56 -7.82 -13.32
N THR A 31 7.32 -8.84 -12.93
CA THR A 31 7.79 -9.86 -13.87
C THR A 31 8.01 -11.21 -13.18
N ASP A 32 7.10 -12.15 -13.39
CA ASP A 32 7.35 -13.57 -13.14
C ASP A 32 8.09 -14.16 -14.34
N CYS A 33 9.31 -13.69 -14.61
CA CYS A 33 10.15 -14.26 -15.65
C CYS A 33 11.46 -14.79 -15.06
N VAL A 34 11.75 -16.06 -15.37
CA VAL A 34 13.01 -16.70 -14.99
C VAL A 34 14.15 -16.36 -15.96
N ARG A 35 13.82 -15.75 -17.10
CA ARG A 35 14.74 -15.32 -18.15
C ARG A 35 14.23 -14.04 -18.81
N ALA A 36 15.12 -13.09 -19.05
CA ALA A 36 14.82 -11.85 -19.76
C ALA A 36 15.99 -11.43 -20.65
N LEU A 37 15.68 -10.84 -21.80
CA LEU A 37 16.63 -10.16 -22.67
C LEU A 37 16.49 -8.66 -22.47
N ILE A 38 17.55 -8.01 -21.97
CA ILE A 38 17.51 -6.59 -21.58
C ILE A 38 18.73 -5.84 -22.10
N PRO A 39 18.66 -4.50 -22.20
CA PRO A 39 19.83 -3.67 -22.47
C PRO A 39 20.92 -3.87 -21.41
N ALA A 40 22.19 -3.92 -21.84
CA ALA A 40 23.33 -4.16 -20.97
C ALA A 40 23.51 -3.10 -19.86
N ASP A 41 23.11 -1.86 -20.14
CA ASP A 41 23.09 -0.73 -19.21
C ASP A 41 21.93 -0.77 -18.21
N GLU A 42 20.91 -1.61 -18.44
CA GLU A 42 19.80 -1.80 -17.52
C GLU A 42 20.01 -2.93 -16.51
N VAL A 43 21.04 -3.78 -16.66
CA VAL A 43 21.25 -4.98 -15.81
C VAL A 43 21.27 -4.65 -14.33
N GLU A 44 21.89 -3.54 -13.95
CA GLU A 44 21.97 -3.11 -12.56
C GLU A 44 20.61 -2.74 -11.95
N ASN A 45 19.59 -2.51 -12.78
CA ASN A 45 18.21 -2.26 -12.35
C ASN A 45 17.40 -3.54 -12.16
N TRP A 46 17.97 -4.72 -12.42
CA TRP A 46 17.33 -6.00 -12.22
C TRP A 46 17.93 -6.75 -11.04
N GLU A 47 17.09 -7.56 -10.41
CA GLU A 47 17.49 -8.45 -9.32
C GLU A 47 16.75 -9.78 -9.44
N SER A 48 17.34 -10.81 -8.85
CA SER A 48 16.73 -12.12 -8.68
C SER A 48 16.25 -12.22 -7.25
N VAL A 49 14.98 -12.61 -7.05
CA VAL A 49 14.36 -12.70 -5.73
C VAL A 49 13.61 -14.02 -5.56
N PRO A 50 13.56 -14.58 -4.34
CA PRO A 50 12.74 -15.74 -4.04
C PRO A 50 11.27 -15.55 -4.44
N VAL A 51 10.70 -16.54 -5.11
CA VAL A 51 9.29 -16.52 -5.52
C VAL A 51 8.36 -16.39 -4.31
N SER A 52 8.70 -17.01 -3.17
CA SER A 52 7.93 -16.90 -1.93
C SER A 52 7.78 -15.45 -1.46
N LEU A 53 8.85 -14.65 -1.51
CA LEU A 53 8.82 -13.24 -1.12
C LEU A 53 7.96 -12.39 -2.06
N VAL A 54 7.94 -12.73 -3.35
CA VAL A 54 7.06 -12.05 -4.32
C VAL A 54 5.60 -12.35 -4.02
N LEU A 55 5.27 -13.62 -3.75
CA LEU A 55 3.91 -14.03 -3.40
C LEU A 55 3.44 -13.41 -2.08
N GLU A 56 4.30 -13.36 -1.06
CA GLU A 56 4.02 -12.68 0.21
C GLU A 56 3.74 -11.19 0.00
N ALA A 57 4.53 -10.51 -0.85
CA ALA A 57 4.32 -9.09 -1.13
C ALA A 57 3.00 -8.83 -1.90
N ILE A 58 2.66 -9.68 -2.87
CA ILE A 58 1.37 -9.61 -3.59
C ILE A 58 0.19 -9.81 -2.63
N GLU A 59 0.29 -10.77 -1.72
CA GLU A 59 -0.78 -11.02 -0.76
C GLU A 59 -0.91 -9.86 0.25
N ALA A 60 0.21 -9.30 0.71
CA ALA A 60 0.21 -8.11 1.55
C ALA A 60 -0.44 -6.91 0.85
N GLU A 61 -0.17 -6.70 -0.44
CA GLU A 61 -0.81 -5.65 -1.25
C GLU A 61 -2.33 -5.86 -1.36
N LYS A 62 -2.78 -7.08 -1.65
CA LYS A 62 -4.21 -7.41 -1.68
C LYS A 62 -4.91 -7.17 -0.35
N LEU A 63 -4.27 -7.53 0.77
CA LEU A 63 -4.81 -7.26 2.09
C LEU A 63 -4.90 -5.76 2.35
N GLU A 64 -3.88 -4.99 1.98
CA GLU A 64 -3.89 -3.52 2.14
C GLU A 64 -4.98 -2.86 1.26
N GLU A 65 -5.17 -3.31 0.04
CA GLU A 65 -6.27 -2.86 -0.83
C GLU A 65 -7.64 -3.17 -0.22
N LYS A 66 -7.83 -4.40 0.28
CA LYS A 66 -9.07 -4.81 0.96
C LYS A 66 -9.33 -3.97 2.21
N TYR A 67 -8.29 -3.68 2.99
CA TYR A 67 -8.36 -2.79 4.15
C TYR A 67 -8.79 -1.37 3.75
N LYS A 68 -8.12 -0.74 2.79
CA LYS A 68 -8.47 0.61 2.31
C LYS A 68 -9.90 0.67 1.80
N ALA A 69 -10.33 -0.33 1.02
CA ALA A 69 -11.68 -0.40 0.50
C ALA A 69 -12.73 -0.54 1.61
N ASP A 70 -12.47 -1.35 2.64
CA ASP A 70 -13.39 -1.52 3.76
C ASP A 70 -13.47 -0.26 4.63
N VAL A 71 -12.35 0.43 4.89
CA VAL A 71 -12.35 1.74 5.58
C VAL A 71 -13.25 2.74 4.86
N VAL A 72 -13.08 2.90 3.55
CA VAL A 72 -13.89 3.82 2.75
C VAL A 72 -15.36 3.42 2.82
N LYS A 73 -15.67 2.12 2.65
CA LYS A 73 -17.04 1.62 2.73
C LYS A 73 -17.70 1.95 4.08
N ARG A 74 -16.99 1.80 5.19
CA ARG A 74 -17.49 2.13 6.53
C ARG A 74 -17.70 3.63 6.70
N ILE A 75 -16.74 4.46 6.33
CA ILE A 75 -16.87 5.93 6.42
C ILE A 75 -18.10 6.41 5.64
N ARG A 76 -18.33 5.82 4.45
CA ARG A 76 -19.48 6.13 3.57
C ARG A 76 -20.85 5.83 4.17
N LEU A 77 -20.94 5.07 5.27
CA LEU A 77 -22.20 4.88 6.00
C LEU A 77 -22.68 6.16 6.69
N ARG A 78 -21.77 7.07 7.04
CA ARG A 78 -22.08 8.30 7.78
C ARG A 78 -21.71 9.57 7.02
N PHE A 79 -20.62 9.55 6.24
CA PHE A 79 -20.12 10.72 5.54
C PHE A 79 -19.98 10.43 4.05
N THR A 80 -20.55 11.27 3.20
CA THR A 80 -20.28 11.22 1.76
C THR A 80 -18.91 11.80 1.44
N ALA A 81 -18.44 11.61 0.21
CA ALA A 81 -17.17 12.18 -0.23
C ALA A 81 -17.19 13.72 -0.20
N ASP A 82 -18.35 14.30 -0.50
CA ASP A 82 -18.55 15.75 -0.48
C ASP A 82 -18.56 16.30 0.95
N ASP A 83 -19.17 15.57 1.89
CA ASP A 83 -19.15 15.92 3.32
C ASP A 83 -17.72 15.94 3.85
N GLU A 84 -16.94 14.88 3.60
CA GLU A 84 -15.53 14.83 3.99
C GLU A 84 -14.73 16.00 3.41
N ALA A 85 -14.90 16.28 2.11
CA ALA A 85 -14.19 17.36 1.46
C ALA A 85 -14.61 18.73 2.04
N ALA A 86 -15.87 18.91 2.41
CA ALA A 86 -16.35 20.13 3.07
C ALA A 86 -15.73 20.30 4.46
N ILE A 87 -15.76 19.26 5.29
CA ILE A 87 -15.18 19.25 6.64
C ILE A 87 -13.68 19.59 6.59
N LEU A 88 -12.94 18.95 5.69
CA LEU A 88 -11.50 19.19 5.52
C LEU A 88 -11.21 20.62 5.02
N ARG A 89 -12.00 21.14 4.08
CA ARG A 89 -11.85 22.53 3.60
C ARG A 89 -12.11 23.55 4.71
N LYS A 90 -13.18 23.36 5.51
CA LYS A 90 -13.47 24.22 6.66
C LYS A 90 -12.30 24.19 7.66
N ARG A 91 -11.75 22.99 7.95
CA ARG A 91 -10.59 22.86 8.84
C ARG A 91 -9.35 23.57 8.30
N ILE A 92 -9.01 23.37 7.03
CA ILE A 92 -7.85 24.02 6.38
C ILE A 92 -7.98 25.55 6.43
N ALA A 93 -9.18 26.10 6.19
CA ALA A 93 -9.42 27.53 6.26
C ALA A 93 -9.17 28.14 7.65
N LEU A 94 -9.28 27.34 8.71
CA LEU A 94 -8.96 27.76 10.08
C LEU A 94 -7.49 27.60 10.45
N VAL A 95 -6.72 26.79 9.71
CA VAL A 95 -5.29 26.64 9.97
C VAL A 95 -4.59 27.95 9.58
N GLY A 96 -4.19 28.75 10.59
CA GLY A 96 -3.57 30.06 10.41
C GLY A 96 -4.52 31.24 10.57
N SER A 97 -5.79 30.99 10.90
CA SER A 97 -6.74 32.03 11.35
C SER A 97 -6.44 32.41 12.81
N GLU A 98 -6.57 33.69 13.16
CA GLU A 98 -6.53 34.16 14.56
C GLU A 98 -7.79 33.74 15.35
N THR A 99 -8.83 33.29 14.65
CA THR A 99 -10.10 32.82 15.19
C THR A 99 -10.15 31.30 15.17
N GLU A 100 -10.41 30.70 16.33
CA GLU A 100 -10.84 29.30 16.47
C GLU A 100 -12.36 29.25 16.34
N ASP A 101 -12.86 28.64 15.28
CA ASP A 101 -14.28 28.31 15.15
C ASP A 101 -14.50 26.93 15.78
N GLU A 102 -15.09 26.93 16.97
CA GLU A 102 -15.32 25.74 17.78
C GLU A 102 -16.23 24.73 17.08
N ASP A 103 -17.21 25.17 16.30
CA ASP A 103 -18.15 24.30 15.60
C ASP A 103 -17.44 23.51 14.49
N VAL A 104 -16.58 24.17 13.72
CA VAL A 104 -15.76 23.50 12.70
C VAL A 104 -14.75 22.56 13.34
N LEU A 105 -14.17 22.92 14.47
CA LEU A 105 -13.24 22.04 15.19
C LEU A 105 -13.97 20.78 15.68
N ASN A 106 -15.15 20.94 16.28
CA ASN A 106 -15.98 19.82 16.74
C ASN A 106 -16.41 18.90 15.59
N GLU A 107 -16.89 19.47 14.48
CA GLU A 107 -17.26 18.71 13.27
C GLU A 107 -16.06 17.89 12.73
N PHE A 108 -14.87 18.49 12.68
CA PHE A 108 -13.65 17.80 12.28
C PHE A 108 -13.24 16.69 13.26
N LEU A 109 -13.34 16.93 14.57
CA LEU A 109 -13.02 15.94 15.59
C LEU A 109 -13.98 14.75 15.57
N GLU A 110 -15.27 14.98 15.37
CA GLU A 110 -16.27 13.93 15.21
C GLU A 110 -15.97 13.05 13.99
N TYR A 111 -15.71 13.70 12.85
CA TYR A 111 -15.32 12.99 11.63
C TYR A 111 -14.05 12.16 11.86
N ASN A 112 -13.00 12.76 12.43
CA ASN A 112 -11.73 12.08 12.65
C ASN A 112 -11.86 10.91 13.63
N SER A 113 -12.62 11.07 14.71
CA SER A 113 -12.91 10.00 15.67
C SER A 113 -13.59 8.81 14.99
N TYR A 114 -14.61 9.09 14.17
CA TYR A 114 -15.31 8.05 13.42
C TYR A 114 -14.43 7.37 12.37
N ALA A 115 -13.61 8.14 11.64
CA ALA A 115 -12.67 7.60 10.66
C ALA A 115 -11.63 6.68 11.33
N GLU A 116 -11.10 7.04 12.50
CA GLU A 116 -10.19 6.19 13.27
C GLU A 116 -10.86 4.91 13.78
N GLN A 117 -12.12 4.99 14.22
CA GLN A 117 -12.89 3.79 14.56
C GLN A 117 -13.05 2.87 13.33
N CYS A 118 -13.43 3.42 12.17
CA CYS A 118 -13.56 2.66 10.92
C CYS A 118 -12.24 1.96 10.53
N LYS A 119 -11.09 2.64 10.70
CA LYS A 119 -9.76 2.05 10.49
C LYS A 119 -9.50 0.87 11.44
N LYS A 120 -9.81 1.02 12.73
CA LYS A 120 -9.63 -0.08 13.70
C LYS A 120 -10.48 -1.29 13.34
N GLU A 121 -11.75 -1.08 13.04
CA GLU A 121 -12.67 -2.17 12.68
C GLU A 121 -12.30 -2.84 11.36
N ALA A 122 -11.94 -2.07 10.33
CA ALA A 122 -11.49 -2.61 9.05
C ALA A 122 -10.19 -3.40 9.21
N ARG A 123 -9.27 -2.91 10.05
CA ARG A 123 -8.02 -3.61 10.36
C ARG A 123 -8.32 -4.95 11.05
N ALA A 124 -9.20 -4.96 12.04
CA ALA A 124 -9.62 -6.19 12.70
C ALA A 124 -10.30 -7.18 11.75
N ALA A 125 -11.10 -6.70 10.80
CA ALA A 125 -11.79 -7.54 9.82
C ALA A 125 -10.85 -8.12 8.74
N VAL A 126 -9.78 -7.42 8.37
CA VAL A 126 -8.87 -7.82 7.29
C VAL A 126 -7.65 -8.59 7.81
N TYR A 127 -7.07 -8.14 8.92
CA TYR A 127 -5.84 -8.70 9.50
C TYR A 127 -6.07 -9.52 10.76
N GLY A 128 -7.31 -9.61 11.24
CA GLY A 128 -7.64 -10.18 12.55
C GLY A 128 -7.62 -9.13 13.66
N ALA A 129 -8.37 -9.39 14.73
CA ALA A 129 -8.33 -8.53 15.92
C ALA A 129 -6.90 -8.57 16.51
N PRO A 130 -6.34 -7.43 16.98
CA PRO A 130 -5.18 -7.50 17.85
C PRO A 130 -5.56 -8.37 19.05
N ASP A 131 -4.72 -9.32 19.43
CA ASP A 131 -4.93 -10.14 20.62
C ASP A 131 -5.21 -9.21 21.80
N GLU A 132 -6.47 -9.09 22.21
CA GLU A 132 -6.82 -8.46 23.47
C GLU A 132 -6.26 -9.41 24.53
N GLU A 133 -5.19 -8.99 25.20
CA GLU A 133 -4.69 -9.65 26.40
C GLU A 133 -5.89 -9.97 27.30
N ILE A 134 -6.20 -11.27 27.40
CA ILE A 134 -7.16 -11.82 28.33
C ILE A 134 -6.59 -11.54 29.73
N ASN A 135 -6.88 -10.36 30.28
CA ASN A 135 -6.70 -10.09 31.70
C ASN A 135 -7.83 -10.81 32.44
N GLU A 136 -7.64 -12.11 32.68
CA GLU A 136 -8.32 -12.83 33.74
C GLU A 136 -7.99 -12.14 35.07
N SER A 137 -8.96 -11.43 35.63
CA SER A 137 -8.96 -10.94 37.01
C SER A 137 -9.58 -11.96 37.95
#